data_AF-A0A7W7D4P6-F1
#
_entry.id   AF-A0A7W7D4P6-F1
#
_cell.length_a   1.000
_cell.length_b   1.000
_cell.length_c   1.000
_cell.angle_alpha   90.00
_cell.angle_beta   90.00
_cell.angle_gamma   90.00
#
_symmetry.space_group_name_H-M   'P 1'
#
loop_
_entity.id
_entity.type
_entity.pdbx_description
1 polymer ?
#
loop_
_entity_poly.entity_id
_entity_poly.type
_entity_poly.pdbx_seq_one_letter_code
_entity_poly.pdbx_strand_id
1 'polypeptide(L)'
;MQPFLGRISAVTLSALTALLVSAGCSGGTQQCLDAGGIVTSTVQKATALSEDPAGMEKALNDGAAKLAEVADKTSDDELKKAATEVAEKLKNLDVTNDDTAIKALEKLGTDSAKWAGQLIDAC
;
A
#
# COMPACT_ATOMS: atom_id res chain seq x y z
N MET A 1 51.58 11.38 -5.29
CA MET A 1 50.97 10.35 -6.17
C MET A 1 49.73 9.83 -5.46
N GLN A 2 48.54 10.29 -5.83
CA GLN A 2 47.26 9.72 -5.38
C GLN A 2 46.69 8.89 -6.53
N PRO A 3 46.27 7.64 -6.30
CA PRO A 3 45.36 6.97 -7.20
C PRO A 3 43.90 7.30 -6.83
N PHE A 4 43.14 7.45 -7.90
CA PHE A 4 41.74 7.80 -8.02
C PHE A 4 40.77 6.68 -7.59
N LEU A 5 39.53 7.10 -7.32
CA LEU A 5 38.28 6.41 -7.69
C LEU A 5 37.94 5.06 -7.02
N GLY A 6 37.12 5.15 -5.97
CA GLY A 6 36.18 4.11 -5.58
C GLY A 6 34.98 4.80 -4.91
N ARG A 7 34.02 5.28 -5.70
CA ARG A 7 32.77 4.60 -6.05
C ARG A 7 31.74 4.60 -4.90
N ILE A 8 30.72 5.41 -5.17
CA ILE A 8 29.29 5.18 -4.88
C ILE A 8 28.81 5.66 -3.51
N SER A 9 28.37 6.90 -3.54
CA SER A 9 27.36 7.56 -2.71
C SER A 9 26.41 6.60 -1.96
N ALA A 10 26.55 6.55 -0.64
CA ALA A 10 25.53 6.07 0.29
C ALA A 10 24.52 7.20 0.62
N VAL A 11 23.88 7.74 -0.43
CA VAL A 11 22.91 8.84 -0.42
C VAL A 11 21.89 8.39 -1.47
N THR A 12 20.66 7.98 -1.20
CA THR A 12 19.62 8.45 -0.29
C THR A 12 18.50 7.40 -0.34
N LEU A 13 18.24 6.68 0.75
CA LEU A 13 17.05 5.83 0.87
C LEU A 13 16.35 6.14 2.21
N SER A 14 16.02 7.40 2.42
CA SER A 14 15.27 7.89 3.60
C SER A 14 14.67 9.25 3.28
N ALA A 15 13.60 9.28 2.50
CA ALA A 15 12.75 10.47 2.36
C ALA A 15 11.41 10.13 1.69
N LEU A 16 10.63 9.21 2.28
CA LEU A 16 9.22 9.05 1.90
C LEU A 16 8.33 8.79 3.11
N THR A 17 8.65 9.42 4.24
CA THR A 17 7.96 9.18 5.52
C THR A 17 7.25 10.43 6.08
N ALA A 18 7.01 11.47 5.26
CA ALA A 18 6.53 12.75 5.79
C ALA A 18 5.45 13.50 4.98
N LEU A 19 4.81 12.88 3.98
CA LEU A 19 3.81 13.59 3.14
C LEU A 19 2.33 13.35 3.50
N LEU A 20 2.02 12.64 4.58
CA LEU A 20 0.61 12.34 4.96
C LEU A 20 0.09 13.11 6.19
N VAL A 21 0.84 14.07 6.76
CA VAL A 21 0.48 14.75 8.02
C VAL A 21 -0.12 16.15 7.78
N SER A 22 -1.13 16.29 6.92
CA SER A 22 -1.94 17.53 6.94
C SER A 22 -3.34 17.47 6.33
N ALA A 23 -3.86 16.30 5.93
CA ALA A 23 -5.30 16.19 5.67
C ALA A 23 -6.00 15.97 7.03
N GLY A 24 -6.73 17.00 7.47
CA GLY A 24 -7.30 17.11 8.81
C GLY A 24 -8.10 15.88 9.23
N CYS A 25 -7.82 15.37 10.42
CA CYS A 25 -8.52 14.24 10.99
C CYS A 25 -8.83 14.61 12.44
N SER A 26 -10.09 14.91 12.72
CA SER A 26 -10.61 15.27 14.04
C SER A 26 -11.89 14.46 14.25
N GLY A 27 -11.76 13.18 14.63
CA GLY A 27 -12.92 12.32 14.86
C GLY A 27 -12.63 10.83 15.10
N GLY A 28 -12.16 10.09 14.09
CA GLY A 28 -12.01 8.61 14.12
C GLY A 28 -10.65 8.10 13.63
N THR A 29 -9.62 8.93 13.77
CA THR A 29 -8.44 8.99 12.92
C THR A 29 -7.56 7.73 12.87
N GLN A 30 -7.57 6.90 13.91
CA GLN A 30 -6.60 5.80 14.04
C GLN A 30 -6.91 4.63 13.11
N GLN A 31 -8.18 4.24 12.96
CA GLN A 31 -8.56 3.12 12.08
C GLN A 31 -8.37 3.45 10.60
N CYS A 32 -8.49 4.73 10.24
CA CYS A 32 -8.33 5.25 8.89
C CYS A 32 -6.84 5.34 8.52
N LEU A 33 -6.02 5.81 9.47
CA LEU A 33 -4.57 5.78 9.35
C LEU A 33 -4.04 4.33 9.30
N ASP A 34 -4.61 3.43 10.08
CA ASP A 34 -4.28 2.00 10.01
C ASP A 34 -4.66 1.41 8.65
N ALA A 35 -5.87 1.70 8.14
CA ALA A 35 -6.32 1.23 6.83
C ALA A 35 -5.44 1.77 5.68
N GLY A 36 -5.17 3.08 5.65
CA GLY A 36 -4.26 3.68 4.68
C GLY A 36 -2.82 3.16 4.81
N GLY A 37 -2.37 2.89 6.04
CA GLY A 37 -1.09 2.27 6.33
C GLY A 37 -0.99 0.83 5.83
N ILE A 38 -2.08 0.04 5.93
CA ILE A 38 -2.16 -1.31 5.38
C ILE A 38 -2.00 -1.28 3.86
N VAL A 39 -2.69 -0.40 3.15
CA VAL A 39 -2.54 -0.24 1.69
C VAL A 39 -1.10 0.08 1.34
N THR A 40 -0.52 1.08 2.01
CA THR A 40 0.86 1.52 1.77
C THR A 40 1.87 0.39 2.02
N SER A 41 1.73 -0.36 3.11
CA SER A 41 2.59 -1.50 3.42
C SER A 41 2.42 -2.64 2.43
N THR A 42 1.19 -2.89 1.97
CA THR A 42 0.88 -3.92 0.97
C THR A 42 1.56 -3.60 -0.35
N VAL A 43 1.48 -2.34 -0.80
CA VAL A 43 2.17 -1.88 -2.01
C VAL A 43 3.67 -2.08 -1.88
N GLN A 44 4.28 -1.59 -0.80
CA GLN A 44 5.72 -1.73 -0.58
C GLN A 44 6.19 -3.20 -0.61
N LYS A 45 5.43 -4.09 0.03
CA LYS A 45 5.72 -5.53 0.02
C LYS A 45 5.55 -6.15 -1.36
N ALA A 46 4.46 -5.84 -2.05
CA ALA A 46 4.24 -6.31 -3.41
C ALA A 46 5.36 -5.84 -4.35
N THR A 47 5.78 -4.58 -4.26
CA THR A 47 6.88 -4.04 -5.08
C THR A 47 8.22 -4.71 -4.75
N ALA A 48 8.47 -5.03 -3.49
CA ALA A 48 9.67 -5.78 -3.09
C ALA A 48 9.67 -7.24 -3.57
N LEU A 49 8.51 -7.76 -3.99
CA LEU A 49 8.29 -9.12 -4.49
C LEU A 49 8.03 -9.11 -6.01
N SER A 50 8.54 -8.11 -6.74
CA SER A 50 8.29 -7.96 -8.18
C SER A 50 8.76 -9.14 -9.03
N GLU A 51 9.73 -9.91 -8.54
CA GLU A 51 10.28 -11.11 -9.20
C GLU A 51 9.71 -12.42 -8.63
N ASP A 52 8.75 -12.32 -7.70
CA ASP A 52 8.09 -13.46 -7.05
C ASP A 52 6.56 -13.30 -7.13
N PRO A 53 5.92 -13.72 -8.23
CA PRO A 53 4.48 -13.58 -8.43
C PRO A 53 3.64 -14.22 -7.31
N ALA A 54 4.07 -15.39 -6.80
CA ALA A 54 3.39 -16.07 -5.70
C ALA A 54 3.54 -15.31 -4.38
N GLY A 55 4.74 -14.76 -4.11
CA GLY A 55 4.99 -13.87 -2.99
C GLY A 55 4.14 -12.59 -3.07
N MET A 56 4.01 -12.02 -4.26
CA MET A 56 3.19 -10.84 -4.50
C MET A 56 1.71 -11.13 -4.26
N GLU A 57 1.18 -12.23 -4.80
CA GLU A 57 -0.21 -12.66 -4.58
C GLU A 57 -0.49 -12.81 -3.08
N LYS A 58 0.43 -13.44 -2.35
CA LYS A 58 0.32 -13.57 -0.90
C LYS A 58 0.35 -12.22 -0.20
N ALA A 59 1.23 -11.30 -0.59
CA ALA A 59 1.28 -9.96 0.00
C ALA A 59 -0.02 -9.17 -0.22
N LEU A 60 -0.60 -9.25 -1.42
CA LEU A 60 -1.88 -8.63 -1.77
C LEU A 60 -3.03 -9.22 -0.95
N ASN A 61 -3.09 -10.56 -0.85
CA ASN A 61 -4.08 -11.26 -0.03
C ASN A 61 -3.95 -10.93 1.46
N ASP A 62 -2.73 -10.89 1.99
CA ASP A 62 -2.45 -10.52 3.39
C ASP A 62 -2.89 -9.07 3.67
N GLY A 63 -2.67 -8.15 2.71
CA GLY A 63 -3.15 -6.77 2.78
C GLY A 63 -4.67 -6.66 2.75
N ALA A 64 -5.32 -7.38 1.83
CA ALA A 64 -6.76 -7.45 1.71
C ALA A 64 -7.42 -8.02 2.98
N ALA A 65 -6.85 -9.06 3.57
CA ALA A 65 -7.34 -9.65 4.82
C ALA A 65 -7.29 -8.64 5.97
N LYS A 66 -6.20 -7.87 6.09
CA LYS A 66 -6.09 -6.82 7.12
C LYS A 66 -7.10 -5.69 6.93
N LEU A 67 -7.37 -5.29 5.69
CA LEU A 67 -8.43 -4.31 5.40
C LEU A 67 -9.82 -4.85 5.74
N ALA A 68 -10.09 -6.13 5.45
CA ALA A 68 -11.33 -6.78 5.86
C ALA A 68 -11.45 -6.80 7.40
N GLU A 69 -10.38 -7.06 8.14
CA GLU A 69 -10.40 -6.96 9.60
C GLU A 69 -10.72 -5.53 10.09
N VAL A 70 -10.20 -4.49 9.42
CA VAL A 70 -10.57 -3.11 9.74
C VAL A 70 -12.05 -2.88 9.46
N ALA A 71 -12.56 -3.36 8.32
CA ALA A 71 -13.96 -3.28 7.94
C ALA A 71 -14.90 -3.97 8.95
N ASP A 72 -14.46 -5.09 9.54
CA ASP A 72 -15.23 -5.84 10.54
C ASP A 72 -15.18 -5.20 11.93
N LYS A 73 -14.08 -4.51 12.26
CA LYS A 73 -13.86 -3.88 13.58
C LYS A 73 -14.38 -2.44 13.65
N THR A 74 -14.53 -1.77 12.51
CA THR A 74 -15.08 -0.41 12.49
C THR A 74 -16.59 -0.41 12.69
N SER A 75 -17.10 0.60 13.39
CA SER A 75 -18.54 0.88 13.50
C SER A 75 -19.00 1.90 12.45
N ASP A 76 -18.08 2.42 11.64
CA ASP A 76 -18.36 3.36 10.57
C ASP A 76 -18.64 2.61 9.25
N ASP A 77 -19.86 2.78 8.73
CA ASP A 77 -20.30 2.10 7.51
C ASP A 77 -19.55 2.59 6.24
N GLU A 78 -19.10 3.85 6.22
CA GLU A 78 -18.33 4.40 5.10
C GLU A 78 -16.91 3.81 5.08
N LEU A 79 -16.23 3.78 6.23
CA LEU A 79 -14.93 3.13 6.36
C LEU A 79 -15.03 1.63 6.07
N LYS A 80 -16.08 0.96 6.56
CA LYS A 80 -16.33 -0.46 6.30
C LYS A 80 -16.46 -0.72 4.80
N LYS A 81 -17.24 0.09 4.10
CA LYS A 81 -17.42 -0.01 2.65
C LYS A 81 -16.11 0.26 1.92
N ALA A 82 -15.41 1.35 2.26
CA ALA A 82 -14.14 1.70 1.62
C ALA A 82 -13.08 0.59 1.82
N ALA A 83 -12.92 0.08 3.04
CA ALA A 83 -11.99 -0.99 3.35
C ALA A 83 -12.34 -2.30 2.63
N THR A 84 -13.62 -2.65 2.54
CA THR A 84 -14.09 -3.83 1.79
C THR A 84 -13.80 -3.67 0.29
N GLU A 85 -14.13 -2.53 -0.30
CA GLU A 85 -13.87 -2.27 -1.73
C GLU A 85 -12.37 -2.32 -2.07
N VAL A 86 -11.51 -1.76 -1.22
CA VAL A 86 -10.06 -1.80 -1.43
C VAL A 86 -9.52 -3.22 -1.25
N ALA A 87 -10.01 -3.97 -0.27
CA ALA A 87 -9.64 -5.37 -0.08
C ALA A 87 -10.00 -6.22 -1.32
N GLU A 88 -11.18 -6.03 -1.90
CA GLU A 88 -11.59 -6.70 -3.13
C GLU A 88 -10.71 -6.33 -4.32
N LYS A 89 -10.36 -5.04 -4.47
CA LYS A 89 -9.45 -4.59 -5.54
C LYS A 89 -8.07 -5.22 -5.42
N LEU A 90 -7.53 -5.34 -4.21
CA LEU A 90 -6.25 -6.01 -3.95
C LEU A 90 -6.29 -7.50 -4.35
N LYS A 91 -7.38 -8.21 -4.02
CA LYS A 91 -7.56 -9.63 -4.39
C LYS A 91 -7.74 -9.85 -5.89
N ASN A 92 -8.32 -8.87 -6.58
CA ASN A 92 -8.60 -8.94 -8.01
C ASN A 92 -7.41 -8.48 -8.89
N LEU A 93 -6.28 -8.10 -8.30
CA LEU A 93 -5.06 -7.84 -9.06
C LEU A 93 -4.49 -9.16 -9.57
N ASP A 94 -4.44 -9.29 -10.89
CA ASP A 94 -3.87 -10.45 -11.55
C ASP A 94 -2.34 -10.39 -11.50
N VAL A 95 -1.75 -11.28 -10.72
CA VAL A 95 -0.30 -11.45 -10.55
C VAL A 95 0.15 -12.86 -10.91
N THR A 96 -0.62 -13.56 -11.76
CA THR A 96 -0.35 -14.97 -12.09
C THR A 96 1.01 -15.20 -12.75
N ASN A 97 1.49 -14.25 -13.55
CA ASN A 97 2.72 -14.37 -14.35
C ASN A 97 3.49 -13.04 -14.36
N ASP A 98 4.76 -13.03 -14.77
CA ASP A 98 5.63 -11.84 -14.75
C ASP A 98 5.04 -10.61 -15.48
N ASP A 99 4.47 -10.81 -16.68
CA ASP A 99 3.84 -9.73 -17.46
C ASP A 99 2.60 -9.13 -16.77
N THR A 100 1.82 -9.95 -16.06
CA THR A 100 0.63 -9.48 -15.32
C THR A 100 1.02 -8.89 -13.99
N ALA A 101 2.06 -9.42 -13.33
CA ALA A 101 2.63 -8.90 -12.10
C ALA A 101 3.17 -7.47 -12.26
N ILE A 102 3.88 -7.15 -13.34
CA ILE A 102 4.33 -5.77 -13.60
C ILE A 102 3.13 -4.82 -13.79
N LYS A 103 2.13 -5.21 -14.57
CA LYS A 103 0.90 -4.40 -14.76
C LYS A 103 0.13 -4.24 -13.45
N ALA A 104 0.09 -5.28 -12.63
CA ALA A 104 -0.51 -5.22 -11.32
C ALA A 104 0.25 -4.26 -10.41
N LEU A 105 1.59 -4.23 -10.46
CA LEU A 105 2.38 -3.26 -9.72
C LEU A 105 2.16 -1.82 -10.19
N GLU A 106 2.11 -1.56 -11.49
CA GLU A 106 1.80 -0.23 -12.04
C GLU A 106 0.41 0.25 -11.60
N LYS A 107 -0.57 -0.66 -11.67
CA LYS A 107 -1.93 -0.40 -11.21
C LYS A 107 -2.00 -0.20 -9.70
N LEU A 108 -1.32 -1.05 -8.94
CA LEU A 108 -1.22 -0.96 -7.48
C LEU A 108 -0.55 0.36 -7.06
N GLY A 109 0.52 0.79 -7.73
CA GLY A 109 1.17 2.07 -7.48
C GLY A 109 0.27 3.27 -7.77
N THR A 110 -0.46 3.22 -8.89
CA THR A 110 -1.37 4.32 -9.29
C THR A 110 -2.62 4.38 -8.40
N ASP A 111 -3.24 3.23 -8.15
CA ASP A 111 -4.51 3.14 -7.46
C ASP A 111 -4.34 3.18 -5.93
N SER A 112 -3.19 2.80 -5.37
CA SER A 112 -2.96 2.82 -3.92
C SER A 112 -3.03 4.21 -3.29
N ALA A 113 -2.56 5.25 -3.99
CA ALA A 113 -2.72 6.63 -3.53
C ALA A 113 -4.20 7.01 -3.45
N LYS A 114 -4.99 6.59 -4.44
CA LYS A 114 -6.45 6.78 -4.45
C LYS A 114 -7.11 5.98 -3.33
N TRP A 115 -6.74 4.72 -3.13
CA TRP A 115 -7.31 3.87 -2.09
C TRP A 115 -6.99 4.37 -0.68
N ALA A 116 -5.74 4.80 -0.44
CA ALA A 116 -5.37 5.42 0.83
C ALA A 116 -6.18 6.70 1.07
N GLY A 117 -6.35 7.55 0.05
CA GLY A 117 -7.24 8.72 0.12
C GLY A 117 -8.68 8.34 0.45
N GLN A 118 -9.25 7.35 -0.26
CA GLN A 118 -10.61 6.85 -0.01
C GLN A 118 -10.80 6.35 1.43
N LEU A 119 -9.80 5.68 2.01
CA LEU A 119 -9.86 5.18 3.38
C LEU A 119 -9.72 6.28 4.43
N ILE A 120 -8.98 7.35 4.11
CA ILE A 120 -8.80 8.51 4.98
C ILE A 120 -10.03 9.43 4.92
N ASP A 121 -10.62 9.62 3.73
CA ASP A 121 -11.79 10.48 3.52
C ASP A 121 -13.09 9.88 4.10
N ALA A 122 -13.12 8.58 4.37
CA ALA A 122 -14.29 7.86 4.87
C ALA A 122 -14.47 7.91 6.41
N CYS A 123 -13.98 8.94 7.12
CA CYS A 123 -13.81 8.92 8.59
C CYS A 123 -14.27 10.15 9.41
#